data_AF-M1CQP7-F1
#
_entry.id   AF-M1CQP7-F1
#
_cell.length_a   1.000
_cell.length_b   1.000
_cell.length_c   1.000
_cell.angle_alpha   90.00
_cell.angle_beta   90.00
_cell.angle_gamma   90.00
#
_symmetry.space_group_name_H-M   'P 1'
#
loop_
_entity.id
_entity.type
_entity.pdbx_description
1 polymer ?
#
loop_
_entity_poly.entity_id
_entity_poly.type
_entity_poly.pdbx_seq_one_letter_code
_entity_poly.pdbx_strand_id
1 'polypeptide(L)'
;MRGSFPLNGTYFQVNEVFADHDSSLNPINVPRDWLWNLPRRTVYFGTSIPTIFKGLNTESIQHCFWRGFVCVRGFDHKTRAPRPLLARFHFPASKLNRTNGKTNEDKGVAS
;
A
#
# COMPACT_ATOMS: atom_id res chain seq x y z
N MET A 1 1.16 23.99 11.10
CA MET A 1 2.52 23.46 10.82
C MET A 1 2.38 22.26 9.88
N ARG A 2 2.81 22.40 8.62
CA ARG A 2 2.70 21.33 7.60
C ARG A 2 3.61 20.18 8.02
N GLY A 3 3.05 18.99 8.25
CA GLY A 3 3.85 17.79 8.54
C GLY A 3 4.86 17.58 7.41
N SER A 4 6.14 17.54 7.76
CA SER A 4 7.19 17.15 6.82
C SER A 4 7.09 15.65 6.60
N PHE A 5 6.97 15.23 5.35
CA PHE A 5 7.06 13.82 5.02
C PHE A 5 8.53 13.38 5.22
N PRO A 6 8.83 12.40 6.09
CA PRO A 6 10.22 12.07 6.42
C PRO A 6 10.91 11.41 5.21
N LEU A 7 11.65 12.22 4.46
CA LEU A 7 12.53 11.78 3.39
C LEU A 7 13.92 11.56 3.98
N ASN A 8 14.35 10.30 4.08
CA ASN A 8 15.66 9.91 4.64
C ASN A 8 16.70 9.69 3.52
N GLY A 9 16.45 10.21 2.32
CA GLY A 9 17.41 10.15 1.20
C GLY A 9 17.66 8.75 0.62
N THR A 10 16.79 7.75 0.87
CA THR A 10 16.94 6.42 0.26
C THR A 10 16.20 6.31 -1.06
N TYR A 11 16.73 5.51 -1.99
CA TYR A 11 16.13 5.30 -3.32
C TYR A 11 14.65 4.91 -3.26
N PHE A 12 14.30 3.98 -2.36
CA PHE A 12 12.93 3.50 -2.24
C PHE A 12 11.98 4.50 -1.62
N GLN A 13 12.46 5.55 -0.94
CA GLN A 13 11.59 6.65 -0.53
C GLN A 13 11.17 7.51 -1.72
N VAL A 14 11.96 7.56 -2.80
CA VAL A 14 11.61 8.25 -4.05
C VAL A 14 10.60 7.45 -4.87
N ASN A 15 10.74 6.12 -4.88
CA ASN A 15 9.79 5.21 -5.54
C ASN A 15 8.70 4.68 -4.59
N GLU A 16 8.57 5.25 -3.39
CA GLU A 16 7.54 4.86 -2.44
C GLU A 16 6.22 5.47 -2.85
N VAL A 17 5.19 4.64 -2.93
CA VAL A 17 3.81 5.08 -3.11
C VAL A 17 3.00 4.60 -1.91
N PHE A 18 1.91 5.32 -1.62
CA PHE A 18 1.02 5.03 -0.50
C PHE A 18 -0.33 4.59 -1.01
N ALA A 19 -0.86 3.50 -0.43
CA ALA A 19 -2.25 3.12 -0.64
C ALA A 19 -3.14 4.08 0.13
N ASP A 20 -4.11 4.72 -0.51
CA ASP A 20 -5.09 5.53 0.21
C ASP A 20 -5.89 4.63 1.16
N HIS A 21 -5.93 4.99 2.45
CA HIS A 21 -6.52 4.15 3.48
C HIS A 21 -8.03 4.00 3.33
N ASP A 22 -8.72 5.06 2.93
CA ASP A 22 -10.19 5.08 2.84
C ASP A 22 -10.67 4.18 1.70
N SER A 23 -10.11 4.35 0.50
CA SER A 23 -10.39 3.49 -0.66
C SER A 23 -9.83 2.07 -0.51
N SER A 24 -8.83 1.88 0.36
CA SER A 24 -8.39 0.56 0.77
C SER A 24 -9.47 -0.15 1.59
N LEU A 25 -10.24 0.53 2.43
CA LEU A 25 -11.36 -0.08 3.14
C LEU A 25 -12.59 -0.23 2.24
N ASN A 26 -12.88 0.81 1.46
CA ASN A 26 -14.05 0.90 0.59
C ASN A 26 -13.59 1.08 -0.88
N PRO A 27 -13.36 -0.02 -1.63
CA PRO A 27 -12.87 0.07 -3.00
C PRO A 27 -13.75 0.95 -3.88
N ILE A 28 -13.12 1.82 -4.66
CA ILE A 28 -13.81 2.66 -5.63
C ILE A 28 -14.20 1.81 -6.83
N ASN A 29 -15.46 1.86 -7.23
CA ASN A 29 -15.91 1.22 -8.47
C ASN A 29 -15.49 2.09 -9.66
N VAL A 30 -14.54 1.60 -10.46
CA VAL A 30 -14.00 2.31 -11.62
C VAL A 30 -14.32 1.52 -12.89
N PRO A 31 -14.95 2.13 -13.91
CA PRO A 31 -15.19 1.47 -15.19
C PRO A 31 -13.89 0.98 -15.83
N ARG A 32 -13.89 -0.26 -16.34
CA ARG A 32 -12.69 -0.87 -16.93
C ARG A 32 -12.13 -0.06 -18.10
N ASP A 33 -13.01 0.55 -18.89
CA ASP A 33 -12.63 1.32 -20.08
C ASP A 33 -11.74 2.53 -19.72
N TRP A 34 -11.90 3.09 -18.52
CA TRP A 34 -11.06 4.18 -18.02
C TRP A 34 -9.62 3.72 -17.74
N LEU A 35 -9.43 2.43 -17.45
CA LEU A 35 -8.14 1.86 -17.08
C LEU A 35 -7.40 1.24 -18.27
N TRP A 36 -8.09 1.02 -19.40
CA TRP A 36 -7.57 0.21 -20.50
C TRP A 36 -6.37 0.87 -21.20
N ASN A 37 -6.46 2.17 -21.44
CA ASN A 37 -5.44 2.93 -22.19
C ASN A 37 -4.46 3.70 -21.29
N LEU A 38 -4.44 3.42 -19.98
CA LEU A 38 -3.53 4.09 -19.06
C LEU A 38 -2.16 3.39 -19.01
N PRO A 39 -1.06 4.15 -18.89
CA PRO A 39 0.26 3.59 -18.64
C PRO A 39 0.26 2.69 -17.40
N ARG A 40 0.82 1.48 -17.53
CA ARG A 40 0.89 0.50 -16.45
C ARG A 40 2.29 0.50 -15.84
N ARG A 41 2.36 0.52 -14.52
CA ARG A 41 3.60 0.38 -13.75
C ARG A 41 3.40 -0.69 -12.69
N THR A 42 4.44 -1.46 -12.42
CA THR A 42 4.41 -2.50 -11.39
C THR A 42 4.65 -1.87 -10.03
N VAL A 43 3.75 -2.15 -9.09
CA VAL A 43 3.89 -1.79 -7.68
C VAL A 43 4.02 -3.08 -6.87
N TYR A 44 5.04 -3.16 -6.03
CA TYR A 44 5.27 -4.27 -5.13
C TYR A 44 4.74 -3.94 -3.73
N PHE A 45 3.86 -4.79 -3.21
CA PHE A 45 3.22 -4.61 -1.92
C PHE A 45 3.84 -5.54 -0.87
N GLY A 46 4.01 -5.04 0.35
CA GLY A 46 4.58 -5.81 1.45
C GLY A 46 4.53 -5.09 2.78
N THR A 47 5.12 -5.69 3.81
CA THR A 47 5.29 -5.06 5.12
C THR A 47 6.59 -4.26 5.25
N SER A 48 7.59 -4.58 4.43
CA SER A 48 8.86 -3.87 4.36
C SER A 48 9.61 -4.20 3.07
N ILE A 49 10.61 -3.39 2.73
CA ILE A 49 11.48 -3.61 1.56
C ILE A 49 12.15 -5.01 1.61
N PRO A 50 12.77 -5.45 2.72
CA PRO A 50 13.35 -6.79 2.80
C PRO A 50 12.34 -7.92 2.59
N THR A 51 11.09 -7.77 3.03
CA THR A 51 10.08 -8.82 2.87
C THR A 51 9.56 -8.92 1.45
N ILE A 52 9.43 -7.78 0.75
CA ILE A 52 9.08 -7.72 -0.68
C ILE A 52 10.13 -8.45 -1.54
N PHE A 53 11.41 -8.21 -1.26
CA PHE A 53 12.50 -8.73 -2.08
C PHE A 53 13.06 -10.07 -1.57
N LYS A 54 12.47 -10.66 -0.54
CA LYS A 54 12.94 -11.92 0.05
C LYS A 54 12.85 -13.04 -0.98
N GLY A 55 13.99 -13.65 -1.30
CA GLY A 55 14.07 -14.77 -2.23
C GLY A 55 14.08 -14.37 -3.71
N LEU A 56 14.12 -13.07 -4.02
CA LEU A 56 14.34 -12.61 -5.40
C LEU A 56 15.84 -12.57 -5.71
N ASN A 57 16.18 -12.80 -6.98
CA ASN A 57 17.54 -12.64 -7.48
C ASN A 57 17.93 -11.16 -7.60
N THR A 58 19.23 -10.89 -7.68
CA THR A 58 19.78 -9.52 -7.79
C THR A 58 19.23 -8.76 -9.00
N GLU A 59 19.04 -9.44 -10.13
CA GLU A 59 18.52 -8.83 -11.36
C GLU A 59 17.07 -8.34 -11.19
N SER A 60 16.20 -9.14 -10.56
CA SER A 60 14.81 -8.75 -10.27
C SER A 60 14.76 -7.56 -9.33
N ILE A 61 15.66 -7.55 -8.34
CA ILE A 61 15.79 -6.43 -7.41
C ILE A 61 16.19 -5.17 -8.19
N GLN A 62 17.26 -5.22 -8.99
CA GLN A 62 17.70 -4.09 -9.83
C GLN A 62 16.61 -3.57 -10.76
N HIS A 63 15.87 -4.47 -11.41
CA HIS A 63 14.74 -4.08 -12.25
C HIS A 63 13.64 -3.36 -11.45
N CYS A 64 13.33 -3.84 -10.23
CA CYS A 64 12.40 -3.14 -9.35
C CYS A 64 12.90 -1.76 -8.95
N PHE A 65 14.21 -1.59 -8.69
CA PHE A 65 14.77 -0.28 -8.48
C PHE A 65 14.47 0.60 -9.71
N TRP A 66 14.95 0.24 -10.90
CA TRP A 66 14.85 1.10 -12.08
C TRP A 66 13.44 1.39 -12.60
N ARG A 67 12.49 0.47 -12.42
CA ARG A 67 11.20 0.51 -13.15
C ARG A 67 9.99 0.30 -12.25
N GLY A 68 10.19 -0.08 -10.99
CA GLY A 68 9.14 -0.44 -10.06
C GLY A 68 8.88 0.62 -8.99
N PHE A 69 7.72 0.50 -8.37
CA PHE A 69 7.34 1.24 -7.17
C PHE A 69 7.08 0.27 -6.02
N VAL A 70 7.18 0.77 -4.79
CA VAL A 70 6.96 -0.04 -3.59
C VAL A 70 5.89 0.61 -2.72
N CYS A 71 5.02 -0.22 -2.14
CA CYS A 71 3.99 0.23 -1.21
C CYS A 71 4.03 -0.64 0.04
N VAL A 72 4.56 -0.09 1.13
CA VAL A 72 4.67 -0.79 2.43
C VAL A 72 3.67 -0.30 3.47
N ARG A 73 2.99 0.82 3.19
CA ARG A 73 2.02 1.44 4.11
C ARG A 73 0.93 2.17 3.36
N GLY A 74 -0.22 2.28 4.00
CA GLY A 74 -1.28 3.18 3.57
C GLY A 74 -1.06 4.59 4.12
N PHE A 75 -1.80 5.54 3.56
CA PHE A 75 -1.86 6.91 4.07
C PHE A 75 -3.32 7.33 4.23
N ASP A 76 -3.63 7.83 5.43
CA ASP A 76 -4.96 8.35 5.73
C ASP A 76 -4.96 9.86 5.49
N HIS A 77 -5.66 10.30 4.45
CA HIS A 77 -5.71 11.71 4.07
C HIS A 77 -6.41 12.59 5.12
N LYS A 78 -7.34 12.02 5.90
CA LYS A 78 -8.12 12.75 6.92
C LYS A 78 -7.26 13.04 8.14
N THR A 79 -6.59 12.01 8.66
CA THR A 79 -5.70 12.14 9.84
C THR A 79 -4.27 12.55 9.48
N ARG A 80 -3.92 12.51 8.20
CA ARG A 80 -2.57 12.73 7.64
C ARG A 80 -1.50 11.83 8.29
N ALA A 81 -1.90 10.63 8.66
CA ALA A 81 -1.04 9.66 9.33
C ALA A 81 -0.76 8.46 8.42
N PRO A 82 0.45 7.86 8.52
CA PRO A 82 0.69 6.56 7.93
C PRO A 82 -0.17 5.49 8.62
N ARG A 83 -0.72 4.56 7.85
CA ARG A 83 -1.49 3.42 8.32
C ARG A 83 -0.82 2.11 7.87
N PRO A 84 -0.94 1.02 8.65
CA PRO A 84 -0.55 -0.30 8.15
C PRO A 84 -1.28 -0.63 6.85
N LEU A 85 -0.57 -1.27 5.92
CA LEU A 85 -1.18 -1.75 4.69
C LEU A 85 -2.19 -2.86 5.02
N LEU A 86 -3.36 -2.89 4.36
CA LEU A 86 -4.33 -3.96 4.59
C LEU A 86 -3.78 -5.31 4.16
N ALA A 87 -4.09 -6.35 4.94
CA ALA A 87 -3.63 -7.72 4.72
C ALA A 87 -3.91 -8.22 3.29
N ARG A 88 -5.05 -7.84 2.70
CA ARG A 88 -5.44 -8.25 1.34
C ARG A 88 -4.42 -7.89 0.25
N PHE A 89 -3.57 -6.88 0.49
CA PHE A 89 -2.59 -6.43 -0.52
C PHE A 89 -1.30 -7.24 -0.49
N HIS A 90 -0.99 -7.94 0.59
CA HIS A 90 0.35 -8.51 0.78
C HIS A 90 0.38 -9.83 1.55
N PHE A 91 -0.77 -10.35 2.00
CA PHE A 91 -0.87 -11.69 2.55
C PHE A 91 -1.12 -12.68 1.41
N PRO A 92 -0.40 -13.83 1.39
CA PRO A 92 -0.73 -14.89 0.46
C PRO A 92 -2.15 -15.39 0.75
N ALA A 93 -2.86 -15.85 -0.29
CA ALA A 93 -4.24 -16.32 -0.18
C ALA A 93 -4.42 -17.40 0.92
N SER A 94 -3.39 -18.20 1.19
CA SER A 94 -3.37 -19.21 2.25
C SER A 94 -3.39 -18.65 3.68
N LYS A 95 -2.98 -17.39 3.88
CA LYS A 95 -2.96 -16.71 5.19
C LYS A 95 -4.06 -15.66 5.35
N LEU A 96 -4.89 -15.47 4.32
CA LEU A 96 -6.04 -14.59 4.39
C LEU A 96 -7.15 -15.32 5.14
N ASN A 97 -7.26 -15.10 6.44
CA ASN A 97 -8.41 -15.56 7.21
C ASN A 97 -9.68 -15.02 6.53
N ARG A 98 -10.63 -15.89 6.15
CA ARG A 98 -11.95 -15.51 5.63
C ARG A 98 -12.77 -14.84 6.73
N THR A 99 -12.41 -13.62 7.14
CA THR A 99 -13.26 -12.83 8.02
C THR A 99 -14.35 -12.21 7.14
N ASN A 100 -15.51 -12.88 7.10
CA ASN A 100 -16.77 -12.26 6.73
C ASN A 100 -16.90 -10.92 7.47
N GLY A 101 -17.30 -9.88 6.75
CA GLY A 101 -17.27 -8.49 7.20
C GLY A 101 -17.80 -8.29 8.61
N LYS A 102 -16.96 -7.70 9.46
CA LYS A 102 -17.41 -6.94 10.62
C LYS A 102 -16.77 -5.57 10.54
N THR A 103 -17.56 -4.62 10.09
CA THR A 103 -17.38 -3.18 10.30
C THR A 103 -17.09 -2.99 11.78
N ASN A 104 -15.92 -2.49 12.13
CA ASN A 104 -15.68 -2.04 13.50
C ASN A 104 -16.51 -0.77 13.68
N GLU A 105 -17.65 -0.91 14.37
CA GLU A 105 -18.35 0.22 14.96
C GLU A 105 -17.42 0.88 15.98
N ASP A 106 -17.18 2.17 15.73
CA ASP A 106 -16.50 3.10 16.60
C ASP A 106 -17.30 3.18 17.92
N LYS A 107 -16.75 2.66 19.03
CA LYS A 107 -17.31 2.93 20.35
C LYS A 107 -16.99 4.36 20.71
N GLY A 108 -17.89 5.24 20.30
CA GLY A 108 -17.99 6.61 20.78
C GLY A 108 -18.11 6.63 22.30
N VAL A 109 -17.26 7.46 22.89
CA VAL A 109 -17.28 7.93 24.28
C VAL A 109 -18.68 8.49 24.58
N ALA A 110 -19.35 7.93 25.59
CA ALA A 110 -20.48 8.58 26.24
C ALA A 110 -19.98 9.22 27.54
N SER A 111 -20.26 10.51 27.66
CA SER A 111 -20.11 11.35 28.85
C SER A 111 -20.92 10.85 30.04
#